data_AF-V7AMR2-F1
#
_entry.id   AF-V7AMR2-F1
#
_cell.length_a   1.000
_cell.length_b   1.000
_cell.length_c   1.000
_cell.angle_alpha   90.00
_cell.angle_beta   90.00
_cell.angle_gamma   90.00
#
_symmetry.space_group_name_H-M   'P 1'
#
loop_
_entity.id
_entity.type
_entity.pdbx_description
1 polymer ?
#
loop_
_entity_poly.entity_id
_entity_poly.type
_entity_poly.pdbx_seq_one_letter_code
_entity_poly.pdbx_strand_id
1 'polypeptide(L)'
;MAKKQEKKVNVSGKPKHSLDVNRSNDSKKERRSAATVRRLKMYKTRPVRDRKGKVLSNEFQSKDLPSTRIQPDRRWFGNTRVVNQKELEFFREELQSRMSSNYNVILKEKKLPLSLLNDHQKQVRVHLLDREPFQDAFGPKTKRKRPSLLAADYESLLKKADGSQDVFEQKRGSSASGEADDGDGFRDLVRHTMFEKGQSKRIWGELYKVIDSSDVVVQ
;
A
#
# COMPACT_ATOMS: atom_id res chain seq x y z
N MET A 1 26.69 18.38 -34.63
CA MET A 1 25.43 19.16 -34.62
C MET A 1 25.32 19.88 -33.29
N ALA A 2 25.53 21.20 -33.27
CA ALA A 2 25.50 21.97 -32.04
C ALA A 2 24.09 21.90 -31.41
N LYS A 3 23.97 21.33 -30.20
CA LYS A 3 22.75 21.45 -29.37
C LYS A 3 22.51 22.95 -29.22
N LYS A 4 21.45 23.49 -29.84
CA LYS A 4 21.03 24.88 -29.66
C LYS A 4 20.62 24.98 -28.19
N GLN A 5 21.54 25.40 -27.33
CA GLN A 5 21.23 25.69 -25.93
C GLN A 5 20.06 26.67 -25.96
N GLU A 6 18.94 26.31 -25.35
CA GLU A 6 17.85 27.25 -25.14
C GLU A 6 18.47 28.50 -24.51
N LYS A 7 18.33 29.65 -25.19
CA LYS A 7 18.84 30.92 -24.67
C LYS A 7 18.30 31.05 -23.25
N LYS A 8 19.20 31.09 -22.26
CA LYS A 8 18.83 31.40 -20.87
C LYS A 8 17.95 32.65 -20.94
N VAL A 9 16.70 32.52 -20.52
CA VAL A 9 15.75 33.64 -20.51
C VAL A 9 16.42 34.74 -19.69
N ASN A 10 16.75 35.87 -20.31
CA ASN A 10 17.31 37.02 -19.58
C ASN A 10 16.28 37.41 -18.51
N VAL A 11 16.58 37.11 -17.25
CA VAL A 11 15.72 37.37 -16.09
C VAL A 11 15.70 38.86 -15.74
N SER A 12 16.57 39.66 -16.35
CA SER A 12 16.66 41.10 -16.14
C SER A 12 15.84 41.87 -17.19
N GLY A 13 14.71 42.44 -16.78
CA GLY A 13 13.93 43.38 -17.59
C GLY A 13 12.58 43.72 -16.98
N LYS A 14 12.05 44.92 -17.28
CA LYS A 14 10.67 45.28 -16.93
C LYS A 14 9.71 44.34 -17.68
N PRO A 15 8.65 43.82 -17.05
CA PRO A 15 7.74 42.88 -17.69
C PRO A 15 6.97 43.55 -18.82
N LYS A 16 6.99 42.96 -20.01
CA LYS A 16 6.39 43.54 -21.23
C LYS A 16 4.89 43.25 -21.37
N HIS A 17 4.42 42.12 -20.84
CA HIS A 17 3.01 41.70 -20.96
C HIS A 17 2.51 40.86 -19.77
N SER A 18 1.22 40.48 -19.79
CA SER A 18 0.49 39.73 -18.74
C SER A 18 1.07 38.35 -18.39
N LEU A 19 1.78 37.72 -19.33
CA LEU A 19 2.32 36.36 -19.23
C LEU A 19 3.86 36.33 -19.23
N ASP A 20 4.48 37.48 -18.96
CA ASP A 20 5.93 37.59 -18.87
C ASP A 20 6.44 36.93 -17.58
N VAL A 21 7.52 36.15 -17.69
CA VAL A 21 8.13 35.40 -16.57
C VAL A 21 9.04 36.30 -15.73
N ASN A 22 9.43 37.47 -16.25
CA ASN A 22 10.30 38.45 -15.58
C ASN A 22 9.53 39.41 -14.66
N ARG A 23 8.42 38.95 -14.08
CA ARG A 23 7.61 39.75 -13.14
C ARG A 23 8.14 39.64 -11.72
N SER A 24 7.89 40.67 -10.91
CA SER A 24 8.12 40.60 -9.47
C SER A 24 7.16 39.59 -8.82
N ASN A 25 7.62 38.88 -7.80
CA ASN A 25 6.79 37.98 -6.99
C ASN A 25 6.00 38.69 -5.88
N ASP A 26 5.98 40.01 -5.89
CA ASP A 26 5.26 40.83 -4.91
C ASP A 26 3.74 40.59 -4.98
N SER A 27 3.14 40.22 -3.84
CA SER A 27 1.72 39.90 -3.69
C SER A 27 0.82 41.13 -3.59
N LYS A 28 1.41 42.33 -3.40
CA LYS A 28 0.66 43.60 -3.22
C LYS A 28 0.13 44.20 -4.52
N LYS A 29 0.31 43.55 -5.67
CA LYS A 29 -0.12 44.05 -6.98
C LYS A 29 -1.27 43.19 -7.50
N GLU A 30 -2.28 43.82 -8.09
CA GLU A 30 -3.43 43.18 -8.78
C GLU A 30 -3.03 42.30 -9.99
N ARG A 31 -1.73 42.21 -10.29
CA ARG A 31 -1.17 41.46 -11.42
C ARG A 31 -0.66 40.10 -10.96
N ARG A 32 -0.76 39.11 -11.85
CA ARG A 32 -0.17 37.78 -11.63
C ARG A 32 1.33 37.88 -11.30
N SER A 33 1.75 37.19 -10.24
CA SER A 33 3.15 37.00 -9.85
C SER A 33 3.91 36.13 -10.85
N ALA A 34 5.25 36.17 -10.82
CA ALA A 34 6.09 35.34 -11.67
C ALA A 34 5.85 33.84 -11.44
N ALA A 35 5.68 33.42 -10.18
CA ALA A 35 5.35 32.04 -9.82
C ALA A 35 4.01 31.58 -10.44
N THR A 36 2.97 32.41 -10.36
CA THR A 36 1.67 32.13 -10.98
C THR A 36 1.78 32.04 -12.50
N VAL A 37 2.55 32.93 -13.13
CA VAL A 37 2.79 32.86 -14.58
C VAL A 37 3.50 31.57 -14.99
N ARG A 38 4.52 31.11 -14.25
CA ARG A 38 5.19 29.83 -14.53
C ARG A 38 4.24 28.64 -14.37
N ARG A 39 3.44 28.62 -13.31
CA ARG A 39 2.41 27.59 -13.08
C ARG A 39 1.40 27.55 -14.23
N LEU A 40 0.91 28.70 -14.68
CA LEU A 40 -0.04 28.76 -15.80
C LEU A 40 0.58 28.35 -17.13
N LYS A 41 1.88 28.59 -17.33
CA LYS A 41 2.60 28.11 -18.51
C LYS A 41 2.71 26.59 -18.54
N MET A 42 2.78 25.92 -17.39
CA MET A 42 2.80 24.44 -17.28
C MET A 42 1.64 23.79 -18.03
N TYR A 43 0.41 24.33 -17.92
CA TYR A 43 -0.77 23.79 -18.61
C TYR A 43 -0.73 23.95 -20.15
N LYS A 44 0.22 24.75 -20.68
CA LYS A 44 0.38 25.01 -22.12
C LYS A 44 1.61 24.32 -22.71
N THR A 45 2.27 23.44 -21.97
CA THR A 45 3.50 22.77 -22.39
C THR A 45 3.22 21.83 -23.56
N ARG A 46 3.99 21.98 -24.65
CA ARG A 46 3.88 21.19 -25.88
C ARG A 46 5.27 20.99 -26.48
N PRO A 47 5.52 19.89 -27.21
CA PRO A 47 6.80 19.69 -27.86
C PRO A 47 7.04 20.76 -28.93
N VAL A 48 8.15 21.48 -28.81
CA VAL A 48 8.60 22.49 -29.78
C VAL A 48 9.25 21.79 -30.96
N ARG A 49 8.90 22.18 -32.19
CA ARG A 49 9.39 21.55 -33.42
C ARG A 49 10.02 22.58 -34.36
N ASP A 50 10.95 22.11 -35.18
CA ASP A 50 11.47 22.86 -36.32
C ASP A 50 10.48 22.83 -37.50
N ARG A 51 10.70 23.66 -38.53
CA ARG A 51 9.88 23.71 -39.76
C ARG A 51 9.79 22.35 -40.46
N LYS A 52 10.83 21.51 -40.33
CA LYS A 52 10.87 20.13 -40.85
C LYS A 52 10.14 19.10 -39.96
N GLY A 53 9.51 19.51 -38.86
CA GLY A 53 8.77 18.65 -37.94
C GLY A 53 9.62 17.94 -36.87
N LYS A 54 10.94 18.13 -36.85
CA LYS A 54 11.84 17.54 -35.83
C LYS A 54 11.61 18.19 -34.47
N VAL A 55 11.42 17.38 -33.43
CA VAL A 55 11.28 17.86 -32.04
C VAL A 55 12.60 18.45 -31.54
N LEU A 56 12.55 19.70 -31.10
CA LEU A 56 13.66 20.46 -30.52
C LEU A 56 13.69 20.35 -28.99
N SER A 57 12.53 20.47 -28.34
CA SER A 57 12.39 20.46 -26.89
C SER A 57 11.04 19.86 -26.49
N ASN A 58 11.05 19.01 -25.46
CA ASN A 58 9.86 18.44 -24.85
C ASN A 58 10.12 18.21 -23.35
N GLU A 59 9.30 18.79 -22.49
CA GLU A 59 9.49 18.72 -21.05
C GLU A 59 9.35 17.27 -20.55
N PHE A 60 10.24 16.85 -19.65
CA PHE A 60 10.28 15.50 -19.05
C PHE A 60 10.39 14.31 -20.03
N GLN A 61 10.72 14.57 -21.30
CA GLN A 61 10.84 13.55 -22.35
C GLN A 61 12.21 13.63 -23.05
N SER A 62 13.27 13.80 -22.26
CA SER A 62 14.64 13.79 -22.75
C SER A 62 15.07 12.38 -23.16
N LYS A 63 15.66 12.25 -24.35
CA LYS A 63 16.26 10.99 -24.83
C LYS A 63 17.71 10.79 -24.38
N ASP A 64 18.29 11.81 -23.75
CA ASP A 64 19.65 11.75 -23.24
C ASP A 64 19.70 10.75 -22.06
N LEU A 65 20.59 9.76 -22.14
CA LEU A 65 20.83 8.80 -21.07
C LEU A 65 21.72 9.45 -19.99
N PRO A 66 21.26 9.61 -18.74
CA PRO A 66 22.10 10.13 -17.67
C PRO A 66 23.14 9.11 -17.26
N SER A 67 24.26 9.58 -16.68
CA SER A 67 25.20 8.69 -15.98
C SER A 67 24.54 8.16 -14.72
N THR A 68 24.42 6.83 -14.61
CA THR A 68 23.76 6.14 -13.49
C THR A 68 24.74 5.67 -12.41
N ARG A 69 26.03 6.02 -12.52
CA ARG A 69 27.06 5.58 -11.57
C ARG A 69 26.88 6.29 -10.22
N ILE A 70 26.75 5.51 -9.17
CA ILE A 70 26.69 6.00 -7.79
C ILE A 70 28.11 6.10 -7.24
N GLN A 71 28.50 7.26 -6.70
CA GLN A 71 29.85 7.50 -6.18
C GLN A 71 30.09 6.74 -4.88
N PRO A 72 31.20 6.00 -4.67
CA PRO A 72 31.42 5.33 -3.39
C PRO A 72 31.51 6.36 -2.24
N ASP A 73 30.69 6.18 -1.19
CA ASP A 73 30.70 7.04 -0.01
C ASP A 73 30.53 6.18 1.26
N ARG A 74 31.37 6.45 2.27
CA ARG A 74 31.32 5.75 3.57
C ARG A 74 30.02 6.06 4.32
N ARG A 75 29.39 7.21 4.06
CA ARG A 75 28.16 7.65 4.73
C ARG A 75 26.97 6.74 4.48
N TRP A 76 26.97 5.97 3.38
CA TRP A 76 25.90 5.02 3.08
C TRP A 76 25.81 3.87 4.08
N PHE A 77 26.93 3.55 4.73
CA PHE A 77 27.03 2.47 5.70
C PHE A 77 26.87 2.96 7.15
N GLY A 78 26.63 4.27 7.34
CA GLY A 78 26.32 4.84 8.65
C GLY A 78 24.83 4.72 8.98
N ASN A 79 24.51 4.66 10.27
CA ASN A 79 23.13 4.66 10.73
C ASN A 79 22.43 5.97 10.36
N THR A 80 21.33 5.91 9.61
CA THR A 80 20.61 7.10 9.12
C THR A 80 19.44 7.54 10.02
N ARG A 81 18.86 6.61 10.79
CA ARG A 81 17.81 6.84 11.77
C ARG A 81 18.11 5.98 13.00
N VAL A 82 18.26 6.61 14.16
CA VAL A 82 18.54 5.96 15.45
C VAL A 82 17.52 6.48 16.46
N VAL A 83 17.02 5.60 17.32
CA VAL A 83 16.08 5.92 18.41
C VAL A 83 16.58 5.28 19.68
N ASN A 84 16.50 5.98 20.82
CA ASN A 84 16.88 5.44 22.12
C ASN A 84 15.77 4.53 22.68
N GLN A 85 16.14 3.47 23.40
CA GLN A 85 15.17 2.52 23.96
C GLN A 85 14.15 3.18 24.89
N LYS A 86 14.59 4.08 25.79
CA LYS A 86 13.70 4.80 26.72
C LYS A 86 12.70 5.70 25.98
N GLU A 87 13.15 6.36 24.92
CA GLU A 87 12.29 7.21 24.08
C GLU A 87 11.28 6.36 23.30
N LEU A 88 11.69 5.16 22.88
CA LEU A 88 10.83 4.21 22.18
C LEU A 88 9.72 3.67 23.08
N GLU A 89 10.04 3.33 24.33
CA GLU A 89 9.07 2.91 25.35
C GLU A 89 8.07 4.04 25.66
N PHE A 90 8.57 5.26 25.92
CA PHE A 90 7.71 6.43 26.10
C PHE A 90 6.77 6.65 24.91
N PHE A 91 7.29 6.52 23.68
CA PHE A 91 6.51 6.68 22.47
C PHE A 91 5.45 5.57 22.29
N ARG A 92 5.73 4.32 22.72
CA ARG A 92 4.73 3.23 22.72
C ARG A 92 3.55 3.55 23.64
N GLU A 93 3.83 3.99 24.86
CA GLU A 93 2.79 4.33 25.84
C GLU A 93 1.94 5.53 25.39
N GLU A 94 2.58 6.58 24.87
CA GLU A 94 1.88 7.77 24.39
C GLU A 94 1.04 7.47 23.15
N LEU A 95 1.54 6.64 22.23
CA LEU A 95 0.79 6.29 21.03
C LEU A 95 -0.38 5.36 21.36
N GLN A 96 -0.20 4.37 22.24
CA GLN A 96 -1.28 3.48 22.67
C GLN A 96 -2.40 4.23 23.40
N SER A 97 -2.05 5.16 24.30
CA SER A 97 -3.04 6.00 24.98
C SER A 97 -3.80 6.88 23.99
N ARG A 98 -3.12 7.51 23.02
CA ARG A 98 -3.76 8.42 22.06
C ARG A 98 -4.56 7.72 20.96
N MET A 99 -4.10 6.56 20.46
CA MET A 99 -4.79 5.77 19.43
C MET A 99 -6.09 5.13 19.92
N SER A 100 -6.25 4.94 21.24
CA SER A 100 -7.51 4.44 21.80
C SER A 100 -8.66 5.44 21.65
N SER A 101 -8.36 6.73 21.43
CA SER A 101 -9.36 7.78 21.22
C SER A 101 -9.57 8.05 19.73
N ASN A 102 -10.81 7.93 19.27
CA ASN A 102 -11.22 8.23 17.89
C ASN A 102 -11.14 9.74 17.55
N TYR A 103 -10.95 10.62 18.53
CA TYR A 103 -10.86 12.07 18.31
C TYR A 103 -9.44 12.56 18.01
N ASN A 104 -8.42 11.74 18.29
CA ASN A 104 -7.03 12.10 18.05
C ASN A 104 -6.59 11.63 16.67
N VAL A 105 -5.94 12.51 15.89
CA VAL A 105 -5.46 12.21 14.53
C VAL A 105 -3.96 12.46 14.42
N ILE A 106 -3.25 11.53 13.79
CA ILE A 106 -1.81 11.66 13.49
C ILE A 106 -1.64 12.45 12.20
N LEU A 107 -0.99 13.62 12.27
CA LEU A 107 -0.79 14.49 11.09
C LEU A 107 0.48 14.16 10.29
N LYS A 108 1.52 13.60 10.91
CA LYS A 108 2.86 13.41 10.30
C LYS A 108 3.37 11.99 10.46
N GLU A 109 2.65 11.04 9.89
CA GLU A 109 2.94 9.61 10.02
C GLU A 109 4.30 9.20 9.43
N LYS A 110 4.71 9.76 8.27
CA LYS A 110 5.90 9.34 7.51
C LYS A 110 7.24 9.42 8.27
N LYS A 111 7.30 10.16 9.37
CA LYS A 111 8.50 10.33 10.20
C LYS A 111 8.52 9.40 11.42
N LEU A 112 7.41 8.76 11.75
CA LEU A 112 7.26 7.93 12.94
C LEU A 112 7.68 6.48 12.63
N PRO A 113 8.42 5.82 13.52
CA PRO A 113 8.82 4.42 13.35
C PRO A 113 7.70 3.46 13.76
N LEU A 114 6.54 3.53 13.09
CA LEU A 114 5.36 2.72 13.45
C LEU A 114 5.62 1.21 13.41
N SER A 115 6.54 0.74 12.56
CA SER A 115 6.91 -0.67 12.50
C SER A 115 7.55 -1.20 13.79
N LEU A 116 8.16 -0.34 14.62
CA LEU A 116 8.75 -0.75 15.90
C LEU A 116 7.73 -0.81 17.04
N LEU A 117 6.50 -0.35 16.81
CA LEU A 117 5.44 -0.30 17.81
C LEU A 117 4.61 -1.59 17.84
N ASN A 118 4.44 -2.24 16.70
CA ASN A 118 3.71 -3.49 16.61
C ASN A 118 4.64 -4.63 16.98
N ASP A 119 4.65 -5.01 18.26
CA ASP A 119 5.25 -6.29 18.63
C ASP A 119 4.50 -7.40 17.90
N HIS A 120 5.21 -8.17 17.09
CA HIS A 120 4.66 -9.37 16.50
C HIS A 120 4.15 -10.23 17.64
N GLN A 121 2.83 -10.40 17.72
CA GLN A 121 2.24 -11.36 18.64
C GLN A 121 2.96 -12.69 18.41
N LYS A 122 3.58 -13.22 19.48
CA LYS A 122 4.27 -14.50 19.45
C LYS A 122 3.39 -15.48 18.68
N GLN A 123 3.93 -16.07 17.61
CA GLN A 123 3.18 -16.98 16.76
C GLN A 123 2.41 -17.96 17.64
N VAL A 124 1.08 -17.89 17.58
CA VAL A 124 0.19 -18.69 18.45
C VAL A 124 0.41 -20.19 18.22
N ARG A 125 0.92 -20.55 17.05
CA ARG A 125 1.28 -21.92 16.67
C ARG A 125 2.75 -21.97 16.28
N VAL A 126 3.47 -22.92 16.87
CA VAL A 126 4.84 -23.27 16.47
C VAL A 126 4.89 -23.67 15.00
N HIS A 127 5.97 -23.28 14.32
CA HIS A 127 6.19 -23.57 12.90
C HIS A 127 6.42 -25.07 12.69
N LEU A 128 5.34 -25.82 12.47
CA LEU A 128 5.36 -27.29 12.38
C LEU A 128 6.25 -27.79 11.23
N LEU A 129 6.35 -27.03 10.14
CA LEU A 129 7.13 -27.38 8.95
C LEU A 129 8.64 -27.39 9.19
N ASP A 130 9.13 -26.60 10.16
CA ASP A 130 10.55 -26.56 10.51
C ASP A 130 10.96 -27.83 11.26
N ARG A 131 9.99 -28.46 11.94
CA ARG A 131 10.18 -29.70 12.70
C ARG A 131 9.87 -30.94 11.85
N GLU A 132 8.79 -30.91 11.08
CA GLU A 132 8.32 -32.02 10.24
C GLU A 132 7.99 -31.51 8.83
N PRO A 133 8.97 -31.50 7.90
CA PRO A 133 8.69 -31.15 6.51
C PRO A 133 7.81 -32.22 5.85
N PHE A 134 7.04 -31.83 4.83
CA PHE A 134 6.06 -32.71 4.19
C PHE A 134 6.64 -34.04 3.70
N GLN A 135 7.87 -34.02 3.19
CA GLN A 135 8.59 -35.21 2.71
C GLN A 135 8.84 -36.25 3.82
N ASP A 136 9.06 -35.80 5.05
CA ASP A 136 9.33 -36.67 6.19
C ASP A 136 8.04 -37.10 6.90
N ALA A 137 6.95 -36.33 6.78
CA ALA A 137 5.65 -36.65 7.36
C ALA A 137 4.89 -37.73 6.57
N PHE A 138 4.76 -37.58 5.25
CA PHE A 138 4.00 -38.49 4.38
C PHE A 138 4.76 -38.84 3.08
N GLY A 139 4.59 -40.07 2.60
CA GLY A 139 5.14 -40.54 1.33
C GLY A 139 6.29 -41.53 1.47
N PRO A 140 6.97 -41.90 0.36
CA PRO A 140 7.95 -42.99 0.34
C PRO A 140 9.17 -42.76 1.26
N LYS A 141 9.52 -41.48 1.50
CA LYS A 141 10.64 -41.06 2.36
C LYS A 141 10.20 -40.75 3.80
N THR A 142 9.00 -41.18 4.21
CA THR A 142 8.46 -40.89 5.54
C THR A 142 9.37 -41.40 6.66
N LYS A 143 9.69 -40.49 7.58
CA LYS A 143 10.45 -40.79 8.81
C LYS A 143 9.55 -40.89 10.03
N ARG A 144 8.30 -40.42 9.95
CA ARG A 144 7.35 -40.43 11.07
C ARG A 144 6.81 -41.84 11.31
N LYS A 145 7.17 -42.43 12.46
CA LYS A 145 6.71 -43.79 12.84
C LYS A 145 5.54 -43.81 13.82
N ARG A 146 5.33 -42.74 14.60
CA ARG A 146 4.26 -42.63 15.59
C ARG A 146 3.58 -41.26 15.50
N PRO A 147 2.26 -41.18 15.70
CA PRO A 147 1.56 -39.90 15.79
C PRO A 147 1.86 -39.19 17.12
N SER A 148 1.87 -37.86 17.09
CA SER A 148 1.84 -37.04 18.31
C SER A 148 0.39 -36.97 18.81
N LEU A 149 0.04 -37.78 19.80
CA LEU A 149 -1.29 -37.78 20.40
C LEU A 149 -1.41 -36.64 21.44
N LEU A 150 -2.58 -35.99 21.46
CA LEU A 150 -2.92 -34.97 22.45
C LEU A 150 -3.58 -35.56 23.72
N ALA A 151 -3.63 -36.88 23.85
CA ALA A 151 -4.24 -37.61 24.95
C ALA A 151 -3.17 -38.48 25.63
N ALA A 152 -3.13 -38.50 26.95
CA ALA A 152 -2.18 -39.28 27.73
C ALA A 152 -2.69 -40.71 27.98
N ASP A 153 -3.99 -40.85 28.26
CA ASP A 153 -4.62 -42.12 28.63
C ASP A 153 -5.74 -42.50 27.66
N TYR A 154 -6.07 -43.79 27.61
CA TYR A 154 -7.13 -44.32 26.75
C TYR A 154 -8.50 -43.71 27.08
N GLU A 155 -8.81 -43.54 28.37
CA GLU A 155 -10.06 -42.90 28.80
C GLU A 155 -10.14 -41.43 28.34
N SER A 156 -9.02 -40.71 28.37
CA SER A 156 -8.95 -39.32 27.90
C SER A 156 -9.13 -39.19 26.39
N LEU A 157 -8.72 -40.22 25.63
CA LEU A 157 -8.93 -40.29 24.19
C LEU A 157 -10.41 -40.55 23.86
N LEU A 158 -11.07 -41.45 24.59
CA LEU A 158 -12.50 -41.73 24.43
C LEU A 158 -13.35 -40.49 24.68
N LYS A 159 -13.13 -39.78 25.79
CA LYS A 159 -13.86 -38.53 26.09
C LYS A 159 -13.70 -37.47 25.00
N LYS A 160 -12.52 -37.39 24.36
CA LYS A 160 -12.29 -36.48 23.23
C LYS A 160 -13.00 -36.95 21.96
N ALA A 161 -13.04 -38.26 21.70
CA ALA A 161 -13.76 -38.82 20.58
C ALA A 161 -15.26 -38.55 20.71
N ASP A 162 -15.84 -38.80 21.89
CA ASP A 162 -17.26 -38.54 22.19
C ASP A 162 -17.58 -37.05 22.02
N GLY A 163 -16.80 -36.15 22.62
CA GLY A 163 -17.00 -34.71 22.44
C GLY A 163 -16.82 -34.26 20.98
N SER A 164 -15.93 -34.89 20.20
CA SER A 164 -15.79 -34.59 18.76
C SER A 164 -16.98 -35.09 17.95
N GLN A 165 -17.58 -36.22 18.35
CA GLN A 165 -18.78 -36.78 17.75
C GLN A 165 -19.99 -35.87 18.05
N ASP A 166 -20.14 -35.41 19.29
CA ASP A 166 -21.19 -34.46 19.67
C ASP A 166 -21.08 -33.15 18.86
N VAL A 167 -19.87 -32.61 18.72
CA VAL A 167 -19.61 -31.41 17.90
C VAL A 167 -19.91 -31.67 16.42
N PHE A 168 -19.55 -32.86 15.92
CA PHE A 168 -19.84 -33.25 14.56
C PHE A 168 -21.35 -33.39 14.31
N GLU A 169 -22.09 -34.01 15.22
CA GLU A 169 -23.54 -34.17 15.13
C GLU A 169 -24.26 -32.83 15.24
N GLN A 170 -23.83 -31.94 16.13
CA GLN A 170 -24.33 -30.56 16.20
C GLN A 170 -24.06 -29.78 14.91
N LYS A 171 -22.85 -29.90 14.36
CA LYS A 171 -22.49 -29.25 13.08
C LYS A 171 -23.30 -29.83 11.93
N ARG A 172 -23.44 -31.15 11.85
CA ARG A 172 -24.21 -31.83 10.81
C ARG A 172 -25.69 -31.51 10.90
N GLY A 173 -26.25 -31.47 12.10
CA GLY A 173 -27.64 -31.06 12.34
C GLY A 173 -27.92 -29.60 11.95
N SER A 174 -26.92 -28.72 12.09
CA SER A 174 -27.03 -27.32 11.66
C SER A 174 -26.71 -27.09 10.18
N SER A 175 -25.90 -27.95 9.55
CA SER A 175 -25.52 -27.84 8.13
C SER A 175 -26.39 -28.66 7.17
N ALA A 176 -27.23 -29.57 7.68
CA ALA A 176 -28.12 -30.40 6.86
C ALA A 176 -29.15 -29.60 6.03
N SER A 177 -29.31 -28.30 6.28
CA SER A 177 -30.16 -27.41 5.47
C SER A 177 -29.55 -27.00 4.13
N GLY A 178 -28.23 -27.18 3.93
CA GLY A 178 -27.54 -26.78 2.69
C GLY A 178 -27.19 -27.92 1.72
N GLU A 179 -27.17 -29.17 2.19
CA GLU A 179 -26.82 -30.34 1.36
C GLU A 179 -28.04 -30.99 0.67
N ALA A 180 -29.23 -30.43 0.84
CA ALA A 180 -30.47 -30.95 0.25
C ALA A 180 -30.62 -30.64 -1.26
N ASP A 181 -29.80 -29.74 -1.83
CA ASP A 181 -29.98 -29.27 -3.22
C ASP A 181 -29.35 -30.22 -4.27
N ASP A 182 -28.25 -30.92 -3.93
CA ASP A 182 -27.55 -31.78 -4.90
C ASP A 182 -28.23 -33.14 -5.13
N GLY A 183 -29.18 -33.54 -4.28
CA GLY A 183 -29.87 -34.84 -4.35
C GLY A 183 -31.16 -34.85 -5.19
N ASP A 184 -31.83 -33.70 -5.33
CA ASP A 184 -33.16 -33.58 -5.99
C ASP A 184 -33.04 -33.11 -7.46
N GLY A 185 -31.82 -32.83 -7.92
CA GLY A 185 -31.55 -32.37 -9.29
C GLY A 185 -32.13 -30.99 -9.63
N PHE A 186 -32.71 -30.29 -8.65
CA PHE A 186 -33.12 -28.91 -8.78
C PHE A 186 -31.88 -28.02 -8.75
N ARG A 187 -31.93 -26.88 -9.46
CA ARG A 187 -30.85 -25.89 -9.42
C ARG A 187 -31.44 -24.59 -8.91
N ASP A 188 -30.73 -23.99 -7.97
CA ASP A 188 -30.99 -22.62 -7.57
C ASP A 188 -31.02 -21.67 -8.78
N LEU A 189 -32.02 -20.78 -8.79
CA LEU A 189 -32.19 -19.82 -9.85
C LEU A 189 -31.00 -18.85 -9.88
N VAL A 190 -30.50 -18.54 -11.08
CA VAL A 190 -29.37 -17.61 -11.23
C VAL A 190 -29.71 -16.26 -10.59
N ARG A 191 -28.85 -15.82 -9.66
CA ARG A 191 -28.99 -14.53 -9.01
C ARG A 191 -29.04 -13.41 -10.05
N HIS A 192 -30.04 -12.54 -9.93
CA HIS A 192 -30.20 -11.43 -10.87
C HIS A 192 -29.00 -10.47 -10.81
N THR A 193 -28.51 -10.03 -11.98
CA THR A 193 -27.31 -9.17 -12.14
C THR A 193 -27.44 -7.81 -11.44
N MET A 194 -28.66 -7.37 -11.13
CA MET A 194 -28.91 -6.15 -10.36
C MET A 194 -28.24 -6.18 -8.98
N PHE A 195 -28.10 -7.35 -8.37
CA PHE A 195 -27.47 -7.49 -7.06
C PHE A 195 -25.93 -7.34 -7.07
N GLU A 196 -25.31 -7.37 -8.25
CA GLU A 196 -23.87 -7.14 -8.43
C GLU A 196 -23.54 -5.66 -8.67
N LYS A 197 -24.57 -4.81 -8.87
CA LYS A 197 -24.37 -3.37 -9.03
C LYS A 197 -23.71 -2.81 -7.77
N GLY A 198 -22.72 -1.93 -7.98
CA GLY A 198 -21.87 -1.39 -6.90
C GLY A 198 -20.56 -2.16 -6.70
N GLN A 199 -20.44 -3.40 -7.19
CA GLN A 199 -19.22 -4.22 -7.06
C GLN A 199 -18.32 -4.18 -8.32
N SER A 200 -18.65 -3.32 -9.28
CA SER A 200 -17.89 -3.21 -10.52
C SER A 200 -16.48 -2.67 -10.29
N LYS A 201 -15.48 -3.26 -10.96
CA LYS A 201 -14.08 -2.79 -10.96
C LYS A 201 -13.95 -1.30 -11.32
N ARG A 202 -14.85 -0.78 -12.17
CA ARG A 202 -14.87 0.65 -12.51
C ARG A 202 -15.20 1.51 -11.29
N ILE A 203 -16.20 1.12 -10.49
CA ILE A 203 -16.62 1.85 -9.30
C ILE A 203 -15.54 1.79 -8.22
N TRP A 204 -14.94 0.61 -8.02
CA TRP A 204 -13.82 0.45 -7.09
C TRP A 204 -12.58 1.25 -7.52
N GLY A 205 -12.28 1.31 -8.82
CA GLY A 205 -11.20 2.15 -9.33
C GLY A 205 -11.43 3.64 -9.08
N GLU A 206 -12.66 4.12 -9.25
CA GLU A 206 -13.05 5.49 -8.91
C GLU A 206 -12.99 5.75 -7.40
N LEU A 207 -13.44 4.79 -6.58
CA LEU A 207 -13.36 4.87 -5.12
C LEU A 207 -11.91 5.03 -4.65
N TYR A 208 -11.00 4.17 -5.11
CA TYR A 208 -9.59 4.25 -4.71
C TYR A 208 -8.90 5.52 -5.21
N LYS A 209 -9.28 6.03 -6.38
CA LYS A 209 -8.82 7.34 -6.85
C LYS A 209 -9.24 8.46 -5.89
N VAL A 210 -10.50 8.46 -5.44
CA VAL A 210 -11.00 9.46 -4.49
C VAL A 210 -10.24 9.36 -3.17
N ILE A 211 -10.12 8.14 -2.61
CA ILE A 211 -9.42 7.90 -1.35
C ILE A 211 -7.96 8.38 -1.39
N ASP A 212 -7.23 8.11 -2.48
CA ASP A 212 -5.82 8.52 -2.63
C ASP A 212 -5.67 10.04 -2.84
N SER A 213 -6.69 10.70 -3.40
CA SER A 213 -6.69 12.15 -3.63
C SER A 213 -7.24 12.99 -2.47
N SER A 214 -7.92 12.36 -1.51
CA SER A 214 -8.59 13.03 -0.40
C SER A 214 -7.72 13.07 0.85
N ASP A 215 -7.62 14.24 1.48
CA ASP A 215 -6.98 14.36 2.80
C ASP A 215 -7.90 13.90 3.94
N VAL A 216 -9.23 14.00 3.75
CA VAL A 216 -10.26 13.61 4.73
C VAL A 216 -11.37 12.85 4.00
N VAL A 217 -11.75 11.70 4.53
CA VAL A 217 -12.90 10.92 4.06
C VAL A 217 -14.02 11.03 5.08
N VAL A 218 -15.20 11.41 4.62
CA VAL A 218 -16.43 11.40 5.42
C VAL A 218 -17.22 10.17 5.01
N GLN A 219 -17.61 9.37 5.99
CA GLN A 219 -18.41 8.16 5.81
C GLN A 219 -19.76 8.30 6.50
#